data_AF-A0A2N3INR3-F1
#
_entry.id   AF-A0A2N3INR3-F1
#
_cell.length_a   1.000
_cell.length_b   1.000
_cell.length_c   1.000
_cell.angle_alpha   90.00
_cell.angle_beta   90.00
_cell.angle_gamma   90.00
#
_symmetry.space_group_name_H-M   'P 1'
#
loop_
_entity.id
_entity.type
_entity.pdbx_description
1 polymer ?
#
loop_
_entity_poly.entity_id
_entity_poly.type
_entity_poly.pdbx_seq_one_letter_code
_entity_poly.pdbx_strand_id
1 'polypeptide(L)'
;MMAFSQNEEKMISQLSDMLDELLRVLEFLGENTELCYRYIRKVRHILNTKDLKGMRNVKQHLMMDFRMIEDRQLEGNNLDDVLEKIYRHVSSNEIFKP
;
A
#
# COMPACT_ATOMS: atom_id res chain seq x y z
N MET A 1 -13.17 -3.03 -21.58
CA MET A 1 -12.24 -2.64 -20.50
C MET A 1 -12.66 -1.25 -20.06
N MET A 2 -13.19 -1.06 -18.84
CA MET A 2 -13.47 0.30 -18.35
C MET A 2 -12.14 0.95 -18.02
N ALA A 3 -11.85 2.10 -18.65
CA ALA A 3 -10.68 2.89 -18.33
C ALA A 3 -10.92 3.63 -17.01
N PHE A 4 -9.89 3.73 -16.17
CA PHE A 4 -9.93 4.56 -14.97
C PHE A 4 -10.03 6.04 -15.38
N SER A 5 -10.78 6.80 -14.59
CA SER A 5 -10.78 8.26 -14.70
C SER A 5 -9.40 8.84 -14.33
N GLN A 6 -9.08 10.05 -14.82
CA GLN A 6 -7.82 10.72 -14.47
C GLN A 6 -7.62 10.86 -12.95
N ASN A 7 -8.70 11.05 -12.21
CA ASN A 7 -8.65 11.15 -10.75
C ASN A 7 -8.29 9.80 -10.10
N GLU A 8 -8.88 8.70 -10.59
CA GLU A 8 -8.53 7.36 -10.13
C GLU A 8 -7.09 6.99 -10.51
N GLU A 9 -6.62 7.35 -11.71
CA GLU A 9 -5.22 7.15 -12.09
C GLU A 9 -4.26 7.89 -11.17
N LYS A 10 -4.59 9.13 -10.80
CA LYS A 10 -3.84 9.89 -9.80
C LYS A 10 -3.82 9.19 -8.45
N MET A 11 -4.96 8.69 -7.97
CA MET A 11 -5.06 7.96 -6.70
C MET A 11 -4.23 6.67 -6.72
N ILE A 12 -4.22 5.94 -7.84
CA ILE A 12 -3.41 4.74 -8.03
C ILE A 12 -1.92 5.09 -7.98
N SER A 13 -1.50 6.14 -8.70
CA SER A 13 -0.10 6.59 -8.71
C SER A 13 0.35 7.01 -7.30
N GLN A 14 -0.44 7.83 -6.61
CA GLN A 14 -0.13 8.28 -5.26
C GLN A 14 0.04 7.11 -4.29
N LEU A 15 -0.82 6.08 -4.40
CA LEU A 15 -0.66 4.89 -3.57
C LEU A 15 0.63 4.15 -3.92
N SER A 16 0.97 4.01 -5.19
CA SER A 16 2.24 3.40 -5.60
C SER A 16 3.45 4.12 -5.01
N ASP A 17 3.46 5.45 -5.07
CA ASP A 17 4.55 6.27 -4.53
C ASP A 17 4.70 6.09 -3.01
N MET A 18 3.59 6.07 -2.27
CA MET A 18 3.61 5.84 -0.82
C MET A 18 4.06 4.42 -0.45
N LEU A 19 3.72 3.40 -1.26
CA LEU A 19 4.22 2.04 -1.05
C LEU A 19 5.72 1.94 -1.29
N ASP A 20 6.24 2.65 -2.30
CA ASP A 20 7.68 2.71 -2.54
C ASP A 20 8.40 3.45 -1.39
N GLU A 21 7.81 4.50 -0.83
CA GLU A 21 8.30 5.19 0.39
C GLU A 21 8.32 4.23 1.60
N LEU A 22 7.23 3.49 1.85
CA LEU A 22 7.14 2.53 2.93
C LEU A 22 8.22 1.45 2.83
N LEU A 23 8.42 0.87 1.65
CA LEU A 23 9.43 -0.16 1.45
C LEU A 23 10.85 0.37 1.73
N ARG A 24 11.16 1.61 1.30
CA ARG A 24 12.45 2.23 1.64
C ARG A 24 12.61 2.39 3.15
N VAL A 25 11.59 2.90 3.85
CA VAL A 25 11.64 3.05 5.31
C VAL A 25 11.89 1.70 5.99
N LEU A 26 11.21 0.64 5.56
CA LEU A 26 11.39 -0.71 6.11
C LEU A 26 12.80 -1.25 5.82
N GLU A 27 13.34 -1.04 4.62
CA GLU A 27 14.74 -1.39 4.29
C GLU A 27 15.75 -0.66 5.18
N PHE A 28 15.53 0.63 5.47
CA PHE A 28 16.37 1.40 6.40
C PHE A 28 16.32 0.87 7.83
N LEU A 29 15.21 0.26 8.24
CA LEU A 29 15.06 -0.42 9.53
C LEU A 29 15.69 -1.84 9.54
N GLY A 30 16.29 -2.27 8.43
CA GLY A 30 16.95 -3.57 8.31
C GLY A 30 16.02 -4.71 7.88
N GLU A 31 14.79 -4.41 7.50
CA GLU A 31 13.82 -5.42 7.08
C GLU A 31 14.14 -5.94 5.67
N ASN A 32 13.95 -7.25 5.47
CA ASN A 32 13.99 -7.83 4.12
C ASN A 32 12.63 -7.66 3.44
N THR A 33 12.48 -6.56 2.71
CA THR A 33 11.21 -6.18 2.10
C THR A 33 10.72 -7.14 1.02
N GLU A 34 11.66 -7.77 0.30
CA GLU A 34 11.39 -8.78 -0.72
C GLU A 34 10.91 -10.11 -0.16
N LEU A 35 11.06 -10.39 1.14
CA LEU A 35 10.59 -11.65 1.72
C LEU A 35 9.41 -11.45 2.66
N CYS A 36 9.42 -10.38 3.45
CA CYS A 36 8.46 -10.19 4.53
C CYS A 36 7.12 -9.60 4.08
N TYR A 37 7.11 -8.68 3.10
CA TYR A 37 5.90 -7.90 2.78
C TYR A 37 5.24 -8.34 1.48
N ARG A 38 4.73 -9.58 1.49
CA ARG A 38 4.12 -10.20 0.29
C ARG A 38 2.85 -9.48 -0.16
N TYR A 39 2.08 -8.88 0.75
CA TYR A 39 0.80 -8.26 0.40
C TYR A 39 1.00 -6.86 -0.19
N ILE A 40 2.00 -6.11 0.24
CA ILE A 40 2.44 -4.86 -0.41
C ILE A 40 2.82 -5.14 -1.87
N ARG A 41 3.59 -6.21 -2.15
CA ARG A 41 3.91 -6.61 -3.52
C ARG A 41 2.67 -7.01 -4.33
N LYS A 42 1.74 -7.75 -3.72
CA LYS A 42 0.46 -8.06 -4.35
C LYS A 42 -0.31 -6.80 -4.72
N VAL A 43 -0.33 -5.80 -3.83
CA VAL A 43 -0.98 -4.51 -4.09
C VAL A 43 -0.28 -3.79 -5.24
N ARG A 44 1.05 -3.69 -5.27
CA ARG A 44 1.78 -3.10 -6.41
C ARG A 44 1.42 -3.77 -7.74
N HIS A 45 1.29 -5.09 -7.76
CA HIS A 45 0.84 -5.80 -8.95
C HIS A 45 -0.59 -5.40 -9.37
N ILE A 46 -1.53 -5.31 -8.42
CA ILE A 46 -2.90 -4.82 -8.67
C ILE A 46 -2.88 -3.41 -9.27
N LEU A 47 -2.08 -2.51 -8.70
CA LEU A 47 -1.96 -1.12 -9.18
C LEU A 47 -1.40 -1.07 -10.61
N ASN A 48 -0.34 -1.82 -10.88
CA ASN A 48 0.33 -1.84 -12.19
C ASN A 48 -0.53 -2.46 -13.29
N THR A 49 -1.24 -3.55 -12.96
CA THR A 49 -2.16 -4.22 -13.90
C THR A 49 -3.50 -3.54 -14.01
N LYS A 50 -3.77 -2.54 -13.16
CA LYS A 50 -5.05 -1.83 -13.09
C LYS A 50 -6.23 -2.82 -12.91
N ASP A 51 -6.03 -3.86 -12.08
CA ASP A 51 -7.04 -4.89 -11.81
C ASP A 51 -8.19 -4.34 -10.96
N LEU A 52 -9.31 -4.02 -11.60
CA LEU A 52 -10.53 -3.49 -10.96
C LEU A 52 -11.05 -4.36 -9.79
N LYS A 53 -10.98 -5.70 -9.90
CA LYS A 53 -11.42 -6.58 -8.82
C LYS A 53 -10.41 -6.58 -7.67
N GLY A 54 -9.13 -6.50 -8.01
CA GLY A 54 -8.04 -6.34 -7.06
C GLY A 54 -8.12 -5.03 -6.28
N MET A 55 -8.47 -3.91 -6.93
CA MET A 55 -8.52 -2.58 -6.31
C MET A 55 -9.40 -2.56 -5.06
N ARG A 56 -10.57 -3.21 -5.13
CA ARG A 56 -11.53 -3.33 -4.02
C ARG A 56 -10.99 -4.06 -2.79
N ASN A 57 -9.91 -4.84 -2.96
CA ASN A 57 -9.27 -5.63 -1.90
C ASN A 57 -7.94 -5.03 -1.42
N VAL A 58 -7.52 -3.88 -1.98
CA VAL A 58 -6.23 -3.24 -1.67
C VAL A 58 -6.10 -2.95 -0.18
N LYS A 59 -7.11 -2.33 0.43
CA LYS A 59 -7.09 -2.03 1.87
C LYS A 59 -6.88 -3.29 2.70
N GLN A 60 -7.63 -4.36 2.42
CA GLN A 60 -7.51 -5.61 3.15
C GLN A 60 -6.13 -6.23 3.01
N HIS A 61 -5.54 -6.20 1.81
CA HIS A 61 -4.18 -6.71 1.59
C HIS A 61 -3.14 -5.92 2.36
N LEU A 62 -3.20 -4.58 2.32
CA LEU A 62 -2.26 -3.74 3.07
C LEU A 62 -2.34 -3.97 4.58
N MET A 63 -3.54 -4.15 5.12
CA MET A 63 -3.70 -4.39 6.55
C MET A 63 -3.00 -5.67 7.05
N MET A 64 -2.80 -6.67 6.19
CA MET A 64 -2.08 -7.89 6.56
C MET A 64 -0.60 -7.61 6.85
N ASP A 65 0.04 -6.77 6.04
CA ASP A 65 1.44 -6.39 6.23
C ASP A 65 1.59 -5.32 7.31
N PHE A 66 0.62 -4.41 7.46
CA PHE A 66 0.63 -3.41 8.54
C PHE A 66 0.55 -4.06 9.91
N ARG A 67 -0.30 -5.09 10.06
CA ARG A 67 -0.33 -5.89 11.28
C ARG A 67 1.00 -6.58 11.54
N MET A 68 1.69 -7.06 10.51
CA MET A 68 3.03 -7.65 10.69
C MET A 68 4.05 -6.62 11.21
N ILE A 69 4.00 -5.40 10.69
CA ILE A 69 4.86 -4.29 11.14
C ILE A 69 4.59 -3.98 12.62
N GLU A 70 3.32 -3.91 13.01
CA GLU A 70 2.89 -3.71 14.39
C GLU A 70 3.30 -4.88 15.31
N ASP A 71 3.05 -6.13 14.88
CA ASP A 71 3.42 -7.35 15.62
C ASP A 71 4.94 -7.44 15.84
N ARG A 72 5.76 -6.88 14.93
CA ARG A 72 7.22 -6.80 15.04
C ARG A 72 7.71 -5.61 15.84
N GLN A 73 6.81 -4.70 16.25
CA GLN A 73 7.14 -3.47 16.98
C GLN A 73 8.24 -2.66 16.28
N LEU A 74 8.15 -2.55 14.96
CA LEU A 74 9.11 -1.73 14.21
C LEU A 74 8.85 -0.26 14.53
N GLU A 75 9.88 0.44 14.99
CA GLU A 75 9.84 1.86 15.29
C GLU A 75 10.79 2.62 14.36
N GLY A 76 10.29 3.69 13.75
CA GLY A 76 11.10 4.54 12.88
C GLY A 76 10.48 5.92 12.75
N ASN A 77 11.32 6.96 12.71
CA ASN A 77 10.90 8.37 12.77
C ASN A 77 9.79 8.73 11.76
N ASN A 78 9.75 8.07 10.59
CA ASN A 78 8.78 8.34 9.53
C ASN A 78 7.84 7.17 9.25
N LEU A 79 7.97 6.04 9.97
CA LEU A 79 7.21 4.82 9.66
C LEU A 79 5.72 5.04 9.91
N ASP A 80 5.38 5.53 11.10
CA ASP A 80 3.99 5.78 11.49
C ASP A 80 3.30 6.77 10.57
N ASP A 81 4.00 7.85 10.20
CA ASP A 81 3.51 8.86 9.26
C ASP A 81 3.18 8.26 7.88
N VAL A 82 4.04 7.36 7.36
CA VAL A 82 3.84 6.71 6.07
C VAL A 82 2.68 5.72 6.14
N LEU A 83 2.61 4.89 7.20
CA LEU A 83 1.51 3.97 7.43
C LEU A 83 0.17 4.70 7.53
N GLU A 84 0.13 5.80 8.26
CA GLU A 84 -1.07 6.62 8.41
C GLU A 84 -1.51 7.23 7.08
N LYS A 85 -0.58 7.80 6.30
CA LYS A 85 -0.87 8.35 4.97
C LYS A 85 -1.50 7.31 4.05
N ILE A 86 -0.90 6.11 4.00
CA ILE A 86 -1.42 5.00 3.19
C ILE A 86 -2.80 4.61 3.68
N TYR A 87 -2.98 4.41 4.98
CA TYR A 87 -4.26 4.01 5.58
C TYR A 87 -5.37 5.01 5.25
N ARG A 88 -5.10 6.31 5.43
CA ARG A 88 -6.05 7.38 5.12
C ARG A 88 -6.40 7.39 3.64
N HIS A 89 -5.42 7.21 2.76
CA HIS A 89 -5.63 7.19 1.31
C HIS A 89 -6.52 6.03 0.86
N VAL A 90 -6.24 4.81 1.32
CA VAL A 90 -7.05 3.63 0.92
C VAL A 90 -8.40 3.59 1.63
N SER A 91 -8.57 4.31 2.73
CA SER A 91 -9.85 4.41 3.43
C SER A 91 -10.76 5.50 2.87
N SER A 92 -10.19 6.55 2.28
CA SER A 92 -10.97 7.73 1.82
C SER A 92 -11.42 7.62 0.37
N ASN A 93 -10.74 6.83 -0.46
CA ASN A 93 -11.02 6.77 -1.90
C ASN A 93 -11.87 5.54 -2.29
N GLU A 94 -13.00 5.78 -2.96
CA GLU A 94 -14.00 4.75 -3.32
C GLU A 94 -13.43 3.60 -4.16
N ILE A 95 -12.44 3.86 -5.01
CA ILE A 95 -11.78 2.85 -5.83
C ILE A 95 -11.17 1.69 -5.03
N PHE A 96 -10.77 1.95 -3.77
CA PHE A 96 -10.16 0.95 -2.89
C PHE A 96 -11.14 0.34 -1.88
N LYS A 97 -12.43 0.70 -1.95
CA LYS A 97 -13.47 0.16 -1.09
C LYS A 97 -14.12 -1.09 -1.74
N PRO A 98 -14.61 -2.05 -0.93
CA PRO A 98 -15.35 -3.22 -1.41
C PRO A 98 -16.60 -2.89 -2.23
#